data_AF-A0AAD6JQD4-F1
#
_entry.id   AF-A0AAD6JQD4-F1
#
_cell.length_a   1.000
_cell.length_b   1.000
_cell.length_c   1.000
_cell.angle_alpha   90.00
_cell.angle_beta   90.00
_cell.angle_gamma   90.00
#
_symmetry.space_group_name_H-M   'P 1'
#
loop_
_entity.id
_entity.type
_entity.pdbx_description
1 polymer ?
#
loop_
_entity_poly.entity_id
_entity_poly.type
_entity_poly.pdbx_seq_one_letter_code
_entity_poly.pdbx_strand_id
1 'polypeptide(L)'
;MACRFYLFFSLSILLFTPPSNSQSNQFCEAGIGYGEVGCGISSSTKLLIKGGTVVNAHHQEVADVYVEDGIIVAVKPDLKVSDDVKVIDATGKFVMPGGIDPHTHLAMEFMGTETIDDFFSGQAAALAGGTTMHIDFVIPVNDSLIAGLETYEEKAKKSCMDYGFHMAITKFDDIVSRDMEIIVKEKGINSFKFFLAYKGITYGQ
;
A
#
# COMPACT_ATOMS: atom_id res chain seq x y z
N MET A 1 -2.51 37.58 -16.86
CA MET A 1 -2.54 38.95 -16.31
C MET A 1 -3.97 39.24 -15.88
N ALA A 2 -4.16 39.65 -14.62
CA ALA A 2 -5.42 40.05 -13.96
C ALA A 2 -6.47 38.93 -13.74
N CYS A 3 -7.14 38.77 -12.59
CA CYS A 3 -7.16 39.51 -11.34
C CYS A 3 -7.69 38.56 -10.23
N ARG A 4 -7.09 38.61 -9.04
CA ARG A 4 -7.55 37.93 -7.81
C ARG A 4 -8.81 38.60 -7.27
N PHE A 5 -9.75 37.81 -6.75
CA PHE A 5 -10.69 38.25 -5.71
C PHE A 5 -10.64 37.25 -4.56
N TYR A 6 -10.11 37.71 -3.42
CA TYR A 6 -10.29 37.05 -2.12
C TYR A 6 -11.60 37.57 -1.53
N LEU A 7 -12.50 36.67 -1.14
CA LEU A 7 -13.53 36.97 -0.15
C LEU A 7 -13.41 35.96 0.98
N PHE A 8 -12.99 36.46 2.14
CA PHE A 8 -13.17 35.80 3.42
C PHE A 8 -14.68 35.75 3.72
N PHE A 9 -15.23 34.55 3.93
CA PHE A 9 -16.46 34.39 4.68
C PHE A 9 -16.19 33.43 5.85
N SER A 10 -16.04 34.03 7.03
CA SER A 10 -16.17 33.36 8.31
C SER A 10 -17.65 33.01 8.50
N LEU A 11 -17.98 31.73 8.59
CA LEU A 11 -19.26 31.29 9.16
C LEU A 11 -19.03 30.03 9.99
N SER A 12 -18.92 30.23 11.31
CA SER A 12 -19.04 29.19 12.32
C SER A 12 -20.45 28.60 12.26
N ILE A 13 -20.56 27.30 11.95
CA ILE A 13 -21.75 26.51 12.24
C ILE A 13 -21.30 25.28 13.03
N LEU A 14 -21.64 25.28 14.31
CA LEU A 14 -21.67 24.13 15.19
C LEU A 14 -22.82 23.22 14.78
N LEU A 15 -22.53 22.06 14.19
CA LEU A 15 -23.43 20.92 14.19
C LEU A 15 -22.62 19.65 14.48
N PHE A 16 -22.85 19.10 15.66
CA PHE A 16 -22.49 17.75 16.05
C PHE A 16 -23.06 16.75 15.03
N THR A 17 -22.20 15.93 14.45
CA THR A 17 -22.55 14.63 13.83
C THR A 17 -21.51 13.59 14.28
N PRO A 18 -21.90 12.32 14.47
CA PRO A 18 -21.12 11.31 15.18
C PRO A 18 -19.90 10.85 14.37
N PRO A 19 -18.91 10.16 14.98
CA PRO A 19 -17.80 9.60 14.23
C PRO A 19 -18.36 8.52 13.30
N SER A 20 -18.47 8.85 12.01
CA SER A 20 -18.60 7.85 10.96
C SER A 20 -17.21 7.26 10.76
N ASN A 21 -17.05 6.01 11.20
CA ASN A 21 -15.90 5.19 10.88
C ASN A 21 -16.03 4.79 9.41
N SER A 22 -15.66 5.71 8.51
CA SER A 22 -15.48 5.44 7.10
C SER A 22 -14.05 4.94 6.93
N GLN A 23 -13.84 3.64 7.07
CA GLN A 23 -12.66 3.00 6.50
C GLN A 23 -12.80 3.07 4.97
N SER A 24 -12.37 4.18 4.39
CA SER A 24 -12.23 4.32 2.95
C SER A 24 -10.93 3.66 2.54
N ASN A 25 -11.01 2.57 1.78
CA ASN A 25 -9.91 1.91 1.06
C ASN A 25 -8.63 1.76 1.88
N GLN A 26 -8.70 0.94 2.93
CA GLN A 26 -7.55 0.71 3.81
C GLN A 26 -6.64 -0.35 3.18
N PHE A 27 -5.54 0.09 2.57
CA PHE A 27 -4.41 -0.79 2.31
C PHE A 27 -3.87 -1.34 3.64
N CYS A 28 -3.40 -2.59 3.63
CA CYS A 28 -2.84 -3.20 4.83
C CYS A 28 -1.47 -2.59 5.13
N GLU A 29 -1.34 -1.99 6.31
CA GLU A 29 -0.09 -1.39 6.80
C GLU A 29 0.87 -2.51 7.25
N ALA A 30 2.15 -2.41 6.88
CA ALA A 30 3.15 -3.38 7.33
C ALA A 30 3.27 -3.38 8.87
N GLY A 31 3.09 -4.55 9.49
CA GLY A 31 3.21 -4.70 10.93
C GLY A 31 4.67 -4.60 11.39
N ILE A 32 5.01 -3.59 12.20
CA ILE A 32 6.31 -3.52 12.87
C ILE A 32 6.39 -4.64 13.92
N GLY A 33 7.10 -5.73 13.62
CA GLY A 33 7.15 -6.89 14.51
C GLY A 33 8.50 -7.58 14.60
N TYR A 34 9.41 -7.07 15.44
CA TYR A 34 10.37 -7.87 16.21
C TYR A 34 10.81 -7.13 17.49
N GLY A 35 10.49 -7.69 18.67
CA GLY A 35 11.15 -7.41 19.95
C GLY A 35 10.41 -6.50 20.95
N GLU A 36 10.21 -7.01 22.16
CA GLU A 36 9.75 -6.37 23.42
C GLU A 36 9.29 -4.90 23.39
N VAL A 37 7.99 -4.71 23.70
CA VAL A 37 7.34 -3.41 23.86
C VAL A 37 7.80 -2.76 25.18
N GLY A 38 8.90 -2.03 25.13
CA GLY A 38 9.02 -0.79 25.90
C GLY A 38 8.04 0.22 25.30
N CYS A 39 7.03 0.61 26.07
CA CYS A 39 6.07 1.63 25.67
C CYS A 39 6.82 2.96 25.44
N GLY A 40 7.05 3.29 24.17
CA GLY A 40 7.82 4.45 23.76
C GLY A 40 7.94 4.53 22.24
N ILE A 41 6.83 4.76 21.53
CA ILE A 41 6.90 5.43 20.23
C ILE A 41 7.32 6.87 20.55
N SER A 42 8.63 7.11 20.67
CA SER A 42 9.21 8.39 21.03
C SER A 42 10.24 8.81 19.99
N SER A 43 9.77 9.07 18.77
CA SER A 43 10.34 10.07 17.86
C SER A 43 9.39 10.21 16.66
N SER A 44 8.79 11.38 16.47
CA SER A 44 8.16 11.72 15.18
C SER A 44 9.22 11.53 14.10
N THR A 45 8.90 10.79 13.04
CA THR A 45 9.86 10.52 11.97
C THR A 45 9.80 11.68 10.99
N LYS A 46 10.67 12.66 11.20
CA LYS A 46 10.82 13.83 10.33
C LYS A 46 11.99 13.62 9.38
N LEU A 47 11.71 13.71 8.08
CA LEU A 47 12.68 13.51 7.02
C LEU A 47 12.57 14.62 5.98
N LEU A 48 13.71 15.21 5.61
CA LEU A 48 13.83 16.10 4.47
C LEU A 48 14.72 15.45 3.40
N ILE A 49 14.18 15.25 2.21
CA ILE A 49 14.95 14.89 1.01
C ILE A 49 15.27 16.20 0.27
N LYS A 50 16.54 16.56 0.19
CA LYS A 50 16.97 17.92 -0.19
C LYS A 50 17.70 17.96 -1.53
N GLY A 51 17.41 18.96 -2.36
CA GLY A 51 18.16 19.27 -3.59
C GLY A 51 17.91 18.33 -4.76
N GLY A 52 16.91 17.45 -4.66
CA GLY A 52 16.57 16.49 -5.70
C GLY A 52 15.79 17.09 -6.86
N THR A 53 15.76 16.38 -7.98
CA THR A 53 14.75 16.59 -9.02
C THR A 53 13.56 15.68 -8.70
N VAL A 54 12.48 16.27 -8.21
CA VAL A 54 11.22 15.56 -7.96
C VAL A 54 10.57 15.26 -9.30
N VAL A 55 10.25 13.99 -9.54
CA VAL A 55 9.67 13.52 -10.80
C VAL A 55 8.33 12.84 -10.50
N ASN A 56 7.27 13.43 -11.06
CA ASN A 56 5.94 12.85 -11.11
C ASN A 56 5.64 12.38 -12.54
N ALA A 57 4.56 11.60 -12.71
CA ALA A 57 4.17 11.07 -14.03
C ALA A 57 3.96 12.13 -15.12
N HIS A 58 3.74 13.40 -14.76
CA HIS A 58 3.35 14.47 -15.67
C HIS A 58 4.33 15.67 -15.68
N HIS A 59 5.21 15.80 -14.69
CA HIS A 59 6.16 16.91 -14.62
C HIS A 59 7.38 16.54 -13.76
N GLN A 60 8.44 17.34 -13.90
CA GLN A 60 9.60 17.30 -13.01
C GLN A 60 10.02 18.71 -12.61
N GLU A 61 10.52 18.86 -11.38
CA GLU A 61 11.04 20.12 -10.86
C GLU A 61 12.14 19.89 -9.82
N VAL A 62 13.03 20.87 -9.64
CA VAL A 62 13.99 20.84 -8.53
C VAL A 62 13.28 21.32 -7.28
N ALA A 63 13.17 20.46 -6.28
CA ALA A 63 12.47 20.75 -5.03
C ALA A 63 12.99 19.87 -3.89
N ASP A 64 12.72 20.32 -2.67
CA ASP A 64 12.90 19.53 -1.46
C ASP A 64 11.57 18.84 -1.12
N VAL A 65 11.62 17.62 -0.59
CA VAL A 65 10.45 16.85 -0.14
C VAL A 65 10.54 16.65 1.37
N TYR A 66 9.56 17.17 2.11
CA TYR A 66 9.49 17.04 3.55
C TYR A 66 8.39 16.05 3.96
N VAL A 67 8.78 15.10 4.79
CA VAL A 67 7.97 13.98 5.28
C VAL A 67 7.89 14.06 6.79
N GLU A 68 6.68 14.00 7.34
CA GLU A 68 6.40 13.87 8.77
C GLU A 68 5.51 12.66 8.97
N ASP A 69 5.93 11.77 9.87
CA ASP A 69 5.15 10.60 10.31
C ASP A 69 4.60 9.78 9.13
N GLY A 70 5.47 9.55 8.13
CA GLY A 70 5.16 8.77 6.92
C GLY A 70 4.43 9.53 5.81
N ILE A 71 4.02 10.78 6.04
CA ILE A 71 3.25 11.59 5.10
C ILE A 71 4.10 12.70 4.49
N ILE A 72 4.03 12.88 3.17
CA ILE A 72 4.61 14.04 2.50
C ILE A 72 3.78 15.28 2.85
N VAL A 73 4.35 16.20 3.63
CA VAL A 73 3.68 17.42 4.09
C VAL A 73 4.05 18.66 3.26
N ALA A 74 5.18 18.65 2.55
CA ALA A 74 5.55 19.73 1.64
C ALA A 74 6.48 19.26 0.52
N VAL A 75 6.28 19.84 -0.68
CA VAL A 75 7.19 19.74 -1.82
C VAL A 75 7.41 21.15 -2.36
N LYS A 76 8.61 21.70 -2.16
CA LYS A 76 8.98 23.05 -2.63
C LYS A 76 10.50 23.26 -2.54
N PRO A 77 11.09 24.19 -3.31
CA PRO A 77 12.50 24.51 -3.18
C PRO A 77 12.85 25.14 -1.83
N ASP A 78 14.11 25.00 -1.44
CA ASP A 78 14.76 25.70 -0.32
C ASP A 78 14.05 25.58 1.04
N LEU A 79 13.54 24.38 1.35
CA LEU A 79 12.92 24.10 2.64
C LEU A 79 13.92 24.32 3.80
N LYS A 80 13.42 25.01 4.82
CA LYS A 80 14.09 25.21 6.11
C LYS A 80 13.40 24.32 7.13
N VAL A 81 14.20 23.48 7.79
CA VAL A 81 13.75 22.56 8.83
C VAL A 81 14.59 22.77 10.07
N SER A 82 14.08 22.37 11.22
CA SER A 82 14.79 22.39 12.50
C SER A 82 15.85 21.28 12.57
N ASP A 83 16.78 21.40 13.52
CA ASP A 83 17.93 20.49 13.65
C ASP A 83 17.55 19.04 14.02
N ASP A 84 16.33 18.80 14.48
CA ASP A 84 15.77 17.47 14.78
C ASP A 84 15.32 16.69 13.52
N VAL A 85 15.33 17.31 12.34
CA VAL A 85 14.91 16.67 11.09
C VAL A 85 16.08 15.94 10.44
N LYS A 86 15.90 14.65 10.12
CA LYS A 86 16.87 13.88 9.33
C LYS A 86 16.91 14.44 7.90
N VAL A 87 18.10 14.76 7.40
CA VAL A 87 18.28 15.26 6.02
C VAL A 87 18.96 14.20 5.15
N ILE A 88 18.40 13.94 3.97
CA ILE A 88 18.99 13.13 2.90
C ILE A 88 19.32 14.07 1.75
N ASP A 89 20.59 14.12 1.33
CA ASP A 89 21.03 14.87 0.16
C ASP A 89 20.73 14.07 -1.12
N ALA A 90 19.86 14.62 -1.96
CA ALA A 90 19.47 14.08 -3.25
C ALA A 90 19.99 14.93 -4.42
N THR A 91 21.02 15.77 -4.20
CA THR A 91 21.62 16.61 -5.24
C THR A 91 22.06 15.77 -6.45
N GLY A 92 21.57 16.13 -7.64
CA GLY A 92 21.84 15.39 -8.88
C GLY A 92 21.17 14.02 -8.96
N LYS A 93 20.20 13.73 -8.09
CA LYS A 93 19.38 12.50 -8.08
C LYS A 93 17.92 12.83 -8.39
N PHE A 94 17.19 11.80 -8.81
CA PHE A 94 15.74 11.86 -8.95
C PHE A 94 15.06 11.39 -7.66
N VAL A 95 14.01 12.09 -7.28
CA VAL A 95 13.10 11.72 -6.17
C VAL A 95 11.77 11.38 -6.81
N MET A 96 11.42 10.10 -6.79
CA MET A 96 10.25 9.55 -7.47
C MET A 96 9.32 8.87 -6.47
N PRO A 97 8.01 8.76 -6.76
CA PRO A 97 7.16 7.78 -6.09
C PRO A 97 7.81 6.40 -6.16
N GLY A 98 7.74 5.64 -5.07
CA GLY A 98 8.17 4.25 -5.10
C GLY A 98 7.33 3.43 -6.07
N GLY A 99 7.93 2.39 -6.65
CA GLY A 99 7.23 1.53 -7.60
C GLY A 99 6.04 0.81 -6.94
N ILE A 100 5.00 0.56 -7.73
CA ILE A 100 3.89 -0.33 -7.37
C ILE A 100 3.94 -1.51 -8.32
N ASP A 101 4.19 -2.70 -7.80
CA ASP A 101 4.14 -3.94 -8.59
C ASP A 101 2.76 -4.60 -8.44
N PRO A 102 1.87 -4.49 -9.45
CA PRO A 102 0.51 -5.03 -9.34
C PRO A 102 0.44 -6.53 -9.61
N HIS A 103 1.56 -7.25 -9.73
CA HIS A 103 1.52 -8.67 -10.07
C HIS A 103 2.63 -9.49 -9.41
N THR A 104 2.40 -9.87 -8.16
CA THR A 104 3.29 -10.78 -7.42
C THR A 104 2.58 -12.08 -7.06
N HIS A 105 3.39 -13.11 -6.74
CA HIS A 105 2.93 -14.39 -6.18
C HIS A 105 3.92 -14.80 -5.09
N LEU A 106 3.75 -14.26 -3.88
CA LEU A 106 4.63 -14.51 -2.73
C LEU A 106 4.04 -15.60 -1.83
N ALA A 107 4.89 -16.54 -1.38
CA ALA A 107 4.48 -17.75 -0.67
C ALA A 107 3.26 -18.45 -1.33
N MET A 108 3.21 -18.45 -2.67
CA MET A 108 2.12 -19.07 -3.42
C MET A 108 2.34 -20.57 -3.50
N GLU A 109 1.36 -21.34 -3.04
CA GLU A 109 1.34 -22.79 -3.23
C GLU A 109 0.86 -23.12 -4.64
N PHE A 110 1.69 -23.85 -5.39
CA PHE A 110 1.38 -24.26 -6.75
C PHE A 110 2.00 -25.62 -7.07
N MET A 111 1.17 -26.56 -7.53
CA MET A 111 1.59 -27.93 -7.93
C MET A 111 2.41 -28.69 -6.87
N GLY A 112 2.04 -28.57 -5.60
CA GLY A 112 2.66 -29.31 -4.49
C GLY A 112 3.98 -28.72 -3.98
N THR A 113 4.33 -27.50 -4.40
CA THR A 113 5.43 -26.72 -3.85
C THR A 113 4.97 -25.29 -3.56
N GLU A 114 5.83 -24.51 -2.92
CA GLU A 114 5.59 -23.09 -2.62
C GLU A 114 6.69 -22.26 -3.27
N THR A 115 6.35 -21.07 -3.77
CA THR A 115 7.34 -20.10 -4.24
C THR A 115 8.35 -19.79 -3.14
N ILE A 116 9.64 -19.71 -3.49
CA ILE A 116 10.72 -19.59 -2.49
C ILE A 116 10.68 -18.26 -1.72
N ASP A 117 10.23 -17.18 -2.36
CA ASP A 117 10.09 -15.89 -1.69
C ASP A 117 8.77 -15.84 -0.93
N ASP A 118 8.86 -15.51 0.36
CA ASP A 118 7.70 -15.19 1.20
C ASP A 118 7.44 -13.67 1.20
N PHE A 119 6.42 -13.24 1.95
CA PHE A 119 6.10 -11.81 2.05
C PHE A 119 7.25 -10.95 2.59
N PHE A 120 8.11 -11.47 3.46
CA PHE A 120 9.25 -10.69 3.93
C PHE A 120 10.35 -10.64 2.87
N SER A 121 10.80 -11.80 2.37
CA SER A 121 11.94 -11.85 1.45
C SER A 121 11.63 -11.19 0.10
N GLY A 122 10.42 -11.42 -0.43
CA GLY A 122 9.95 -10.80 -1.67
C GLY A 122 9.83 -9.29 -1.55
N GLN A 123 9.25 -8.78 -0.45
CA GLN A 123 9.14 -7.33 -0.24
C GLN A 123 10.50 -6.68 0.05
N ALA A 124 11.41 -7.35 0.76
CA ALA A 124 12.77 -6.86 0.94
C ALA A 124 13.50 -6.71 -0.41
N ALA A 125 13.32 -7.66 -1.32
CA ALA A 125 13.84 -7.57 -2.68
C ALA A 125 13.20 -6.41 -3.47
N ALA A 126 11.88 -6.22 -3.34
CA ALA A 126 11.15 -5.11 -3.97
C ALA A 126 11.67 -3.75 -3.50
N LEU A 127 11.81 -3.56 -2.18
CA LEU A 127 12.35 -2.35 -1.57
C LEU A 127 13.78 -2.06 -2.02
N ALA A 128 14.64 -3.08 -2.09
CA ALA A 128 16.00 -2.95 -2.61
C ALA A 128 16.03 -2.50 -4.09
N GLY A 129 14.99 -2.86 -4.86
CA GLY A 129 14.79 -2.43 -6.25
C GLY A 129 14.09 -1.08 -6.42
N GLY A 130 13.58 -0.47 -5.34
CA GLY A 130 12.84 0.80 -5.38
C GLY A 130 11.32 0.67 -5.56
N THR A 131 10.76 -0.54 -5.48
CA THR A 131 9.32 -0.78 -5.38
C THR A 131 8.91 -0.70 -3.90
N THR A 132 7.86 0.07 -3.60
CA THR A 132 7.40 0.33 -2.21
C THR A 132 5.98 -0.17 -1.95
N MET A 133 5.35 -0.83 -2.92
CA MET A 133 4.08 -1.51 -2.73
C MET A 133 3.93 -2.65 -3.73
N HIS A 134 3.24 -3.72 -3.34
CA HIS A 134 2.84 -4.76 -4.29
C HIS A 134 1.37 -5.17 -4.13
N ILE A 135 0.81 -5.81 -5.17
CA ILE A 135 -0.51 -6.42 -5.13
C ILE A 135 -0.36 -7.91 -5.47
N ASP A 136 -0.65 -8.77 -4.50
CA ASP A 136 -0.51 -10.22 -4.64
C ASP A 136 -1.83 -10.89 -5.06
N PHE A 137 -1.79 -12.12 -5.59
CA PHE A 137 -2.98 -12.84 -6.01
C PHE A 137 -3.39 -13.88 -4.96
N VAL A 138 -4.51 -13.61 -4.30
CA VAL A 138 -5.16 -14.59 -3.42
C VAL A 138 -5.73 -15.72 -4.27
N ILE A 139 -5.33 -16.94 -3.93
CA ILE A 139 -5.88 -18.17 -4.51
C ILE A 139 -6.88 -18.77 -3.52
N PRO A 140 -8.13 -19.08 -3.95
CA PRO A 140 -9.13 -19.71 -3.08
C PRO A 140 -8.66 -21.06 -2.53
N VAL A 141 -9.00 -21.34 -1.27
CA VAL A 141 -8.72 -22.62 -0.60
C VAL A 141 -10.02 -23.39 -0.49
N ASN A 142 -10.03 -24.66 -0.93
CA ASN A 142 -11.25 -25.48 -0.97
C ASN A 142 -12.44 -24.73 -1.57
N ASP A 143 -12.20 -24.03 -2.69
CA ASP A 143 -13.17 -23.20 -3.41
C ASP A 143 -13.75 -21.98 -2.66
N SER A 144 -13.27 -21.66 -1.45
CA SER A 144 -13.73 -20.52 -0.66
C SER A 144 -12.84 -19.30 -0.87
N LEU A 145 -13.42 -18.20 -1.38
CA LEU A 145 -12.70 -16.93 -1.55
C LEU A 145 -12.27 -16.36 -0.19
N ILE A 146 -13.13 -16.47 0.82
CA ILE A 146 -12.88 -15.97 2.16
C ILE A 146 -11.75 -16.74 2.84
N ALA A 147 -11.76 -18.08 2.75
CA ALA A 147 -10.70 -18.90 3.33
C ALA A 147 -9.34 -18.66 2.63
N GLY A 148 -9.36 -18.44 1.31
CA GLY A 148 -8.17 -18.02 0.57
C GLY A 148 -7.63 -16.69 1.09
N LEU A 149 -8.50 -15.69 1.28
CA LEU A 149 -8.11 -14.38 1.80
C LEU A 149 -7.50 -14.48 3.20
N GLU A 150 -8.15 -15.19 4.13
CA GLU A 150 -7.65 -15.41 5.49
C GLU A 150 -6.26 -16.06 5.49
N THR A 151 -6.03 -17.01 4.57
CA THR A 151 -4.72 -17.67 4.40
C THR A 151 -3.64 -16.67 3.96
N TYR A 152 -3.97 -15.79 3.00
CA TYR A 152 -3.03 -14.78 2.52
C TYR A 152 -2.80 -13.66 3.53
N GLU A 153 -3.82 -13.27 4.30
CA GLU A 153 -3.68 -12.33 5.43
C GLU A 153 -2.71 -12.90 6.49
N GLU A 154 -2.76 -14.20 6.76
CA GLU A 154 -1.79 -14.86 7.65
C GLU A 154 -0.37 -14.82 7.07
N LYS A 155 -0.19 -15.18 5.79
CA LYS A 155 1.12 -15.13 5.10
C LYS A 155 1.71 -13.71 5.12
N ALA A 156 0.85 -12.70 4.95
CA ALA A 156 1.24 -11.30 4.89
C ALA A 156 1.58 -10.67 6.25
N LYS A 157 1.39 -11.37 7.39
CA LYS A 157 1.87 -10.90 8.70
C LYS A 157 3.37 -10.69 8.77
N LYS A 158 4.14 -11.28 7.85
CA LYS A 158 5.59 -11.09 7.72
C LYS A 158 5.99 -9.89 6.85
N SER A 159 5.02 -9.14 6.31
CA SER A 159 5.29 -8.00 5.44
C SER A 159 6.15 -6.92 6.11
N CYS A 160 7.03 -6.32 5.33
CA CYS A 160 7.85 -5.15 5.66
C CYS A 160 7.55 -3.93 4.76
N MET A 161 6.55 -4.04 3.88
CA MET A 161 6.14 -3.06 2.87
C MET A 161 4.62 -3.12 2.69
N ASP A 162 4.00 -1.99 2.37
CA ASP A 162 2.56 -1.93 2.07
C ASP A 162 2.18 -2.88 0.92
N TYR A 163 0.97 -3.43 1.01
CA TYR A 163 0.47 -4.38 0.02
C TYR A 163 -1.05 -4.32 -0.16
N GLY A 164 -1.51 -4.94 -1.23
CA GLY A 164 -2.92 -5.23 -1.49
C GLY A 164 -3.11 -6.61 -2.10
N PHE A 165 -4.37 -6.96 -2.39
CA PHE A 165 -4.72 -8.25 -2.98
C PHE A 165 -5.64 -8.12 -4.20
N HIS A 166 -5.36 -8.95 -5.20
CA HIS A 166 -6.30 -9.42 -6.20
C HIS A 166 -6.96 -10.71 -5.72
N MET A 167 -8.22 -10.95 -6.07
CA MET A 167 -8.90 -12.22 -5.79
C MET A 167 -9.01 -13.08 -7.05
N ALA A 168 -8.39 -14.26 -7.06
CA ALA A 168 -8.56 -15.20 -8.16
C ALA A 168 -9.93 -15.90 -8.13
N ILE A 169 -10.57 -16.00 -9.29
CA ILE A 169 -11.81 -16.74 -9.50
C ILE A 169 -11.48 -17.99 -10.31
N THR A 170 -11.33 -19.11 -9.61
CA THR A 170 -10.95 -20.43 -10.18
C THR A 170 -12.14 -21.28 -10.59
N LYS A 171 -13.33 -20.95 -10.09
CA LYS A 171 -14.63 -21.48 -10.54
C LYS A 171 -15.71 -20.40 -10.43
N PHE A 172 -16.89 -20.66 -10.97
CA PHE A 172 -18.01 -19.72 -10.86
C PHE A 172 -19.33 -20.43 -10.58
N ASP A 173 -19.99 -20.01 -9.51
CA ASP A 173 -21.32 -20.44 -9.06
C ASP A 173 -22.00 -19.33 -8.23
N ASP A 174 -23.23 -19.54 -7.78
CA ASP A 174 -24.01 -18.56 -7.00
C ASP A 174 -23.41 -18.26 -5.62
N ILE A 175 -22.52 -19.13 -5.10
CA ILE A 175 -21.80 -18.87 -3.85
C ILE A 175 -20.68 -17.89 -4.14
N VAL A 176 -19.82 -18.20 -5.12
CA VAL A 176 -18.72 -17.32 -5.55
C VAL A 176 -19.25 -15.94 -5.94
N SER A 177 -20.36 -15.85 -6.66
CA SER A 177 -20.95 -14.56 -7.03
C SER A 177 -21.35 -13.70 -5.82
N ARG A 178 -21.83 -14.32 -4.72
CA ARG A 178 -22.16 -13.61 -3.47
C ARG A 178 -20.90 -13.26 -2.69
N ASP A 179 -19.93 -14.16 -2.64
CA ASP A 179 -18.65 -13.90 -1.97
C ASP A 179 -17.91 -12.74 -2.65
N MET A 180 -17.96 -12.62 -3.97
CA MET A 180 -17.39 -11.47 -4.70
C MET A 180 -17.97 -10.12 -4.21
N GLU A 181 -19.26 -10.06 -3.87
CA GLU A 181 -19.87 -8.85 -3.30
C GLU A 181 -19.29 -8.53 -1.92
N ILE A 182 -19.11 -9.54 -1.06
CA ILE A 182 -18.49 -9.41 0.26
C ILE A 182 -17.02 -8.96 0.13
N ILE A 183 -16.26 -9.58 -0.76
CA ILE A 183 -14.86 -9.25 -1.05
C ILE A 183 -14.70 -7.77 -1.42
N VAL A 184 -15.62 -7.22 -2.22
CA VAL A 184 -15.59 -5.78 -2.57
C VAL A 184 -16.04 -4.90 -1.40
N LYS A 185 -17.20 -5.19 -0.81
CA LYS A 185 -17.84 -4.29 0.16
C LYS A 185 -17.21 -4.29 1.53
N GLU A 186 -16.70 -5.44 1.97
CA GLU A 186 -16.24 -5.65 3.35
C GLU A 186 -14.74 -5.85 3.45
N LYS A 187 -14.09 -6.35 2.38
CA LYS A 187 -12.65 -6.68 2.39
C LYS A 187 -11.79 -5.71 1.57
N GLY A 188 -12.39 -4.76 0.86
CA GLY A 188 -11.66 -3.70 0.14
C GLY A 188 -10.94 -4.17 -1.13
N ILE A 189 -11.18 -5.41 -1.60
CA ILE A 189 -10.59 -5.92 -2.84
C ILE A 189 -11.52 -5.63 -4.00
N ASN A 190 -11.05 -4.83 -4.95
CA ASN A 190 -11.85 -4.33 -6.08
C ASN A 190 -11.44 -4.94 -7.44
N SER A 191 -10.64 -6.00 -7.44
CA SER A 191 -10.07 -6.58 -8.65
C SER A 191 -10.04 -8.11 -8.59
N PHE A 192 -10.52 -8.72 -9.66
CA PHE A 192 -10.70 -10.17 -9.77
C PHE A 192 -9.93 -10.73 -10.96
N LYS A 193 -9.26 -11.87 -10.77
CA LYS A 193 -8.47 -12.55 -11.79
C LYS A 193 -9.19 -13.80 -12.30
N PHE A 194 -9.39 -13.87 -13.61
CA PHE A 194 -9.87 -15.07 -14.29
C PHE A 194 -8.74 -15.75 -15.05
N PHE A 195 -8.77 -17.07 -15.10
CA PHE A 195 -7.87 -17.89 -15.91
C PHE A 195 -8.62 -18.45 -17.11
N LEU A 196 -8.17 -18.10 -18.33
CA LEU A 196 -8.66 -18.71 -19.58
C LEU A 196 -7.76 -19.88 -20.04
N ALA A 197 -6.72 -20.18 -19.25
CA ALA A 197 -5.78 -21.29 -19.44
C ALA A 197 -5.92 -22.31 -18.28
N TYR A 198 -4.97 -23.24 -18.15
CA TYR A 198 -4.89 -24.19 -17.02
C TYR A 198 -6.08 -25.16 -16.90
N LYS A 199 -6.50 -25.74 -18.02
CA LYS A 199 -7.57 -26.75 -18.05
C LYS A 199 -7.29 -27.89 -17.06
N GLY A 200 -8.21 -28.08 -16.11
CA GLY A 200 -8.20 -29.20 -15.17
C GLY A 200 -7.27 -29.04 -13.96
N ILE A 201 -6.64 -27.88 -13.78
CA ILE A 201 -5.88 -27.59 -12.56
C ILE A 201 -6.87 -27.22 -11.45
N THR A 202 -6.83 -27.96 -10.35
CA THR A 202 -7.45 -27.59 -9.07
C THR A 202 -6.38 -26.97 -8.17
N TYR A 203 -6.63 -25.76 -7.67
CA TYR A 203 -5.74 -25.08 -6.73
C TYR A 203 -6.16 -25.41 -5.29
N GLY A 204 -5.19 -25.70 -4.42
CA GLY A 204 -5.40 -25.83 -2.96
C GLY A 204 -6.31 -26.97 -2.50
N GLN A 205 -5.98 -28.22 -2.87
CA GLN A 205 -6.50 -29.43 -2.21
C GLN A 205 -5.58 -29.90 -1.09
#